data_AF-A0A973G0C7-F1
#
_entry.id   AF-A0A973G0C7-F1
#
_cell.length_a   1.000
_cell.length_b   1.000
_cell.length_c   1.000
_cell.angle_alpha   90.00
_cell.angle_beta   90.00
_cell.angle_gamma   90.00
#
_symmetry.space_group_name_H-M   'P 1'
#
loop_
_entity.id
_entity.type
_entity.pdbx_description
1 polymer ?
#
loop_
_entity_poly.entity_id
_entity_poly.type
_entity_poly.pdbx_seq_one_letter_code
_entity_poly.pdbx_strand_id
1 'polypeptide(L)' 'MKYSFKKLWNTMFLFIGPGWYLLVWMVWSSDQLQSIEEKLIFLGVVIPGFLLIYFAGFWIEGWHKKKHGLS' A
#
# COMPACT_ATOMS: atom_id res chain seq x y z
N MET A 1 -23.96 -4.59 -13.79
CA MET A 1 -22.94 -5.06 -12.81
C MET A 1 -22.75 -3.99 -11.75
N LYS A 2 -22.99 -4.27 -10.47
CA LYS A 2 -22.59 -3.34 -9.38
C LYS A 2 -21.08 -3.51 -9.19
N TYR A 3 -20.28 -2.62 -9.76
CA TYR A 3 -18.85 -2.57 -9.50
C TYR A 3 -18.63 -2.13 -8.04
N SER A 4 -18.03 -3.00 -7.23
CA SER A 4 -17.66 -2.68 -5.85
C SER A 4 -16.24 -2.13 -5.83
N PHE A 5 -16.07 -0.88 -5.37
CA PHE A 5 -14.75 -0.27 -5.19
C PHE A 5 -13.84 -1.17 -4.37
N LYS A 6 -14.34 -1.75 -3.26
CA LYS A 6 -13.60 -2.71 -2.43
C LYS A 6 -13.02 -3.87 -3.24
N LYS A 7 -13.79 -4.45 -4.16
CA LYS A 7 -13.30 -5.55 -5.01
C LYS A 7 -12.20 -5.06 -5.95
N LEU A 8 -12.41 -3.94 -6.63
CA LEU A 8 -11.42 -3.34 -7.54
C LEU A 8 -10.12 -3.00 -6.81
N TRP A 9 -10.23 -2.35 -5.65
CA TRP A 9 -9.10 -1.91 -4.83
C TRP A 9 -8.27 -3.10 -4.34
N ASN A 10 -8.93 -4.15 -3.83
CA ASN A 10 -8.24 -5.37 -3.39
C ASN A 10 -7.56 -6.09 -4.56
N THR A 11 -8.23 -6.17 -5.72
CA THR A 11 -7.64 -6.76 -6.92
C THR A 11 -6.43 -5.96 -7.40
N MET A 12 -6.49 -4.63 -7.37
CA MET A 12 -5.34 -3.79 -7.70
C MET A 12 -4.15 -4.06 -6.77
N PHE A 13 -4.38 -4.12 -5.46
CA PHE A 13 -3.32 -4.42 -4.48
C PHE A 13 -2.76 -5.84 -4.59
N LEU A 14 -3.54 -6.79 -5.10
CA LEU A 14 -3.05 -8.13 -5.44
C LEU A 14 -1.97 -8.10 -6.52
N PHE A 15 -2.05 -7.17 -7.48
CA PHE A 15 -1.07 -7.01 -8.55
C PHE A 15 0.06 -6.04 -8.18
N ILE A 16 -0.26 -4.95 -7.48
CA ILE A 16 0.74 -3.96 -7.05
C ILE A 16 1.63 -4.52 -5.93
N GLY A 17 1.08 -5.33 -5.02
CA GLY A 17 1.81 -5.91 -3.89
C GLY A 17 3.09 -6.65 -4.29
N PRO A 18 3.04 -7.59 -5.25
CA PRO A 18 4.24 -8.25 -5.79
C PRO A 18 5.25 -7.27 -6.40
N GLY A 19 4.79 -6.29 -7.19
CA GLY A 19 5.67 -5.28 -7.77
C GLY A 19 6.36 -4.41 -6.71
N TRP A 20 5.61 -3.99 -5.69
CA TRP A 20 6.15 -3.29 -4.54
C TRP A 20 7.15 -4.15 -3.76
N TYR A 21 6.84 -5.42 -3.52
CA TYR A 21 7.75 -6.35 -2.85
C TYR A 21 9.08 -6.50 -3.61
N LEU A 22 9.03 -6.61 -4.93
CA LEU A 22 10.23 -6.64 -5.77
C LEU A 22 11.07 -5.37 -5.60
N LEU A 23 10.46 -4.19 -5.59
CA LEU A 23 11.19 -2.93 -5.37
C LEU A 23 11.85 -2.88 -3.98
N VAL A 24 11.12 -3.31 -2.94
CA VAL A 24 11.67 -3.40 -1.57
C VAL A 24 12.84 -4.38 -1.53
N TRP A 25 12.73 -5.52 -2.20
CA TRP A 25 13.78 -6.52 -2.28
C TRP A 25 15.01 -6.02 -3.04
N MET A 26 14.83 -5.26 -4.12
CA MET A 26 15.94 -4.65 -4.87
C MET A 26 16.73 -3.67 -4.00
N VAL A 27 16.04 -2.83 -3.22
CA VAL A 27 16.72 -1.91 -2.28
C VAL A 27 17.39 -2.68 -1.15
N TRP A 28 16.71 -3.68 -0.59
CA TRP A 28 17.28 -4.53 0.48
C TRP A 28 18.54 -5.27 0.06
N SER A 29 18.57 -5.72 -1.21
CA SER A 29 19.70 -6.45 -1.79
C SER A 29 20.79 -5.52 -2.32
N SER A 30 20.57 -4.21 -2.30
CA SER A 30 21.60 -3.24 -2.65
C SER A 30 22.56 -3.01 -1.49
N ASP A 31 23.82 -2.72 -1.79
CA ASP A 31 24.83 -2.33 -0.79
C ASP A 31 24.63 -0.89 -0.23
N GLN A 32 23.46 -0.28 -0.46
CA GLN A 32 23.13 1.04 0.06
C GLN A 32 22.76 1.03 1.54
N LEU A 33 22.21 -0.09 2.05
CA LEU A 33 21.83 -0.26 3.45
C LEU A 33 22.91 -1.12 4.13
N GLN A 34 23.93 -0.48 4.69
CA GLN A 34 25.11 -1.15 5.21
C GLN A 34 24.92 -1.62 6.65
N SER A 35 24.19 -0.85 7.45
CA SER A 35 23.92 -1.18 8.86
C SER A 35 22.56 -1.87 9.05
N ILE A 36 22.45 -2.65 10.13
CA ILE A 36 21.17 -3.25 10.55
C ILE A 36 20.16 -2.16 10.90
N GLU A 37 20.63 -1.04 11.46
CA GLU A 37 19.79 0.09 11.85
C GLU A 37 19.15 0.77 10.61
N GLU A 38 19.92 1.02 9.56
CA GLU A 38 19.39 1.52 8.28
C GLU A 38 18.34 0.59 7.68
N LYS A 39 18.58 -0.72 7.72
CA LYS A 39 17.63 -1.74 7.24
C LYS A 39 16.31 -1.72 8.03
N LEU A 40 16.38 -1.55 9.35
CA LEU A 40 15.19 -1.43 10.20
C LEU A 40 14.44 -0.13 9.96
N ILE A 41 15.14 1.00 9.82
CA ILE A 41 14.53 2.30 9.48
C ILE A 41 13.85 2.22 8.11
N PHE A 42 14.52 1.64 7.12
CA PHE A 42 13.96 1.44 5.78
C PHE A 42 12.64 0.66 5.82
N LEU A 43 12.62 -0.52 6.45
CA LEU A 43 11.40 -1.32 6.59
C LEU A 43 10.34 -0.59 7.43
N GLY A 44 10.76 0.10 8.49
CA GLY A 44 9.91 0.88 9.37
C GLY A 44 9.23 2.07 8.68
N VAL A 45 9.76 2.56 7.57
CA VAL A 45 9.11 3.62 6.76
C VAL A 45 8.28 3.00 5.63
N VAL A 46 8.85 2.02 4.92
CA VAL A 46 8.26 1.51 3.68
C VAL A 46 7.04 0.63 3.92
N ILE A 47 7.05 -0.22 4.96
CA ILE A 47 5.90 -1.07 5.29
C ILE A 47 4.71 -0.21 5.74
N PRO A 48 4.84 0.72 6.71
CA PRO A 48 3.72 1.57 7.09
C PRO A 48 3.24 2.48 5.97
N GLY A 49 4.14 2.98 5.12
CA GLY A 49 3.78 3.77 3.94
C GLY A 49 2.88 3.00 2.98
N PHE A 50 3.20 1.74 2.70
CA PHE A 50 2.37 0.88 1.84
C PHE A 50 0.97 0.63 2.46
N LEU A 51 0.92 0.34 3.76
CA LEU A 51 -0.33 0.15 4.48
C LEU A 51 -1.18 1.42 4.50
N LEU A 52 -0.57 2.60 4.70
CA LEU A 52 -1.25 3.88 4.65
C LEU A 52 -1.95 4.11 3.31
N ILE A 53 -1.27 3.82 2.20
CA ILE A 53 -1.86 3.94 0.86
C ILE A 53 -3.04 2.96 0.73
N TYR A 54 -2.88 1.71 1.16
CA TYR A 54 -3.96 0.71 1.13
C TYR A 54 -5.20 1.18 1.90
N PHE A 55 -5.03 1.69 3.12
CA PHE A 55 -6.13 2.18 3.94
C PHE A 55 -6.74 3.49 3.41
N ALA A 56 -5.94 4.37 2.80
CA ALA A 56 -6.41 5.63 2.23
C ALA A 56 -7.48 5.41 1.16
N GLY A 57 -7.39 4.33 0.36
CA GLY A 57 -8.43 4.00 -0.61
C GLY A 57 -9.81 3.79 0.03
N PHE A 58 -9.87 3.08 1.14
CA PHE A 58 -11.14 2.87 1.88
C PHE A 58 -11.62 4.13 2.59
N TRP A 59 -10.68 4.93 3.10
CA TRP A 59 -11.02 6.24 3.68
C TRP A 59 -11.69 7.14 2.65
N ILE A 60 -11.14 7.20 1.44
CA ILE A 60 -11.69 7.97 0.31
C ILE A 60 -13.05 7.39 -0.11
N GLU A 61 -13.19 6.06 -0.21
CA GLU A 61 -14.49 5.43 -0.51
C GLU A 61 -15.56 5.81 0.54
N GLY A 62 -15.22 5.74 1.83
CA GLY A 62 -16.09 6.12 2.92
C GLY A 62 -16.48 7.60 2.88
N TRP A 63 -15.52 8.48 2.63
CA TRP A 63 -15.75 9.91 2.44
C TRP A 63 -16.67 10.20 1.26
N HIS A 64 -16.45 9.54 0.12
CA HIS A 64 -17.28 9.69 -1.07
C HIS A 64 -18.72 9.23 -0.79
N LYS A 65 -18.91 8.05 -0.18
CA LYS A 65 -20.23 7.55 0.23
C LYS A 65 -20.97 8.51 1.15
N LYS A 66 -20.27 9.03 2.17
CA LYS A 66 -20.82 10.04 3.10
C LYS A 66 -21.24 11.32 2.37
N LYS A 67 -20.41 11.82 1.45
CA LYS A 67 -20.70 13.05 0.68
C LYS A 67 -21.89 12.89 -0.27
N HIS A 68 -22.11 11.68 -0.79
CA HIS A 68 -23.17 11.39 -1.74
C HIS A 68 -24.42 10.73 -1.10
N GLY A 69 -24.48 10.64 0.23
CA GLY A 69 -25.64 10.05 0.94
C GLY A 69 -25.87 8.57 0.64
N LEU A 70 -24.85 7.87 0.15
CA LEU A 70 -24.90 6.44 -0.16
C LEU A 70 -24.53 5.67 1.12
N SER A 71 -25.47 4.94 1.73
CA SER A 71 -25.21 4.08 2.89
C SER A 71 -24.54 2.77 2.49
#